data_AF-A0A1M6XKH7-F1
#
_entry.id   AF-A0A1M6XKH7-F1
#
_cell.length_a   1.000
_cell.length_b   1.000
_cell.length_c   1.000
_cell.angle_alpha   90.00
_cell.angle_beta   90.00
_cell.angle_gamma   90.00
#
_symmetry.space_group_name_H-M   'P 1'
#
loop_
_entity.id
_entity.type
_entity.pdbx_description
1 polymer ?
#
loop_
_entity_poly.entity_id
_entity_poly.type
_entity_poly.pdbx_seq_one_letter_code
_entity_poly.pdbx_strand_id
1 'polypeptide(L)'
;QVTLTAFQRTLKEHGIRHKLIRPFTPRHNGKVERSHRKDNERFYATHTFYSFEDFSRQLQVYNRRDYNLFPMRPLGWKSPQTVLKEFIKEGVTYV
;
A
#
# COMPACT_ATOMS: atom_id res chain seq x y z
N GLN A 1 -0.95 -17.57 -29.17
CA GLN A 1 -0.09 -16.85 -28.20
C GLN A 1 -0.98 -16.03 -27.28
N VAL A 2 -0.72 -16.01 -25.97
CA VAL A 2 -1.46 -15.14 -25.05
C VAL A 2 -0.93 -13.72 -25.20
N THR A 3 -1.77 -12.79 -25.66
CA THR A 3 -1.43 -11.37 -25.75
C THR A 3 -1.46 -10.76 -24.35
N LEU A 4 -0.31 -10.26 -23.87
CA LEU A 4 -0.22 -9.60 -22.58
C LEU A 4 -0.86 -8.20 -22.61
N THR A 5 -1.59 -7.86 -21.55
CA THR A 5 -2.04 -6.48 -21.33
C THR A 5 -0.84 -5.54 -21.11
N ALA A 6 -1.04 -4.23 -21.24
CA ALA A 6 0.00 -3.24 -20.96
C ALA A 6 0.64 -3.44 -19.57
N PHE A 7 -0.19 -3.64 -18.55
CA PHE A 7 0.26 -3.91 -17.18
C PHE A 7 1.09 -5.20 -17.07
N GLN A 8 0.62 -6.30 -17.66
CA GLN A 8 1.34 -7.59 -17.61
C GLN A 8 2.69 -7.53 -18.33
N ARG A 9 2.79 -6.74 -19.40
CA ARG A 9 4.03 -6.51 -20.13
C ARG A 9 5.05 -5.77 -19.26
N THR A 10 4.65 -4.68 -18.62
CA THR A 10 5.51 -3.92 -17.71
C THR A 10 5.97 -4.78 -16.53
N LEU A 11 5.09 -5.59 -15.93
CA LEU A 11 5.50 -6.53 -14.88
C LEU A 11 6.56 -7.52 -15.38
N LYS A 12 6.42 -8.04 -16.60
CA LYS A 12 7.39 -8.95 -17.21
C LYS A 12 8.74 -8.27 -17.46
N GLU A 13 8.74 -7.04 -17.97
CA GLU A 13 9.95 -6.24 -18.20
C GLU A 13 10.73 -5.98 -16.90
N HIS A 14 10.03 -5.81 -15.78
CA HIS A 14 10.65 -5.64 -14.46
C HIS A 14 10.89 -6.96 -13.70
N GLY A 15 10.64 -8.13 -14.30
CA GLY A 15 10.82 -9.43 -13.64
C GLY A 15 9.85 -9.69 -12.46
N ILE A 16 8.71 -8.99 -12.42
CA ILE A 16 7.72 -9.08 -11.33
C ILE A 16 6.67 -10.15 -11.66
N ARG A 17 6.52 -11.14 -10.77
CA ARG A 17 5.47 -12.16 -10.90
C ARG A 17 4.09 -11.59 -10.55
N HIS A 18 3.17 -11.58 -11.52
CA HIS A 18 1.77 -11.23 -11.29
C HIS A 18 1.04 -12.39 -10.58
N LYS A 19 0.76 -12.24 -9.28
CA LYS A 19 -0.02 -13.21 -8.51
C LYS A 19 -1.51 -12.83 -8.56
N LEU A 20 -2.32 -13.64 -9.23
CA LEU A 20 -3.77 -13.44 -9.31
C LEU A 20 -4.49 -14.16 -8.16
N ILE A 21 -5.56 -13.55 -7.67
CA ILE A 21 -6.51 -14.17 -6.74
C ILE A 21 -7.62 -14.82 -7.56
N ARG A 22 -8.12 -15.97 -7.13
CA ARG A 22 -9.24 -16.65 -7.79
C ARG A 22 -10.50 -15.76 -7.74
N PRO A 23 -11.25 -15.59 -8.84
CA PRO A 23 -12.52 -14.89 -8.82
C PRO A 23 -13.47 -15.42 -7.74
N PHE A 24 -14.32 -14.55 -7.18
CA PHE A 24 -15.31 -14.87 -6.15
C PHE A 24 -14.71 -15.41 -4.83
N THR A 25 -13.50 -15.01 -4.47
CA THR A 25 -12.87 -15.37 -3.19
C THR A 25 -12.57 -14.15 -2.31
N PRO A 26 -13.60 -13.44 -1.82
CA PRO A 26 -13.45 -12.17 -1.10
C PRO A 26 -12.58 -12.28 0.16
N ARG A 27 -12.52 -13.46 0.77
CA ARG A 27 -11.66 -13.74 1.94
C ARG A 27 -10.18 -13.40 1.70
N HIS A 28 -9.67 -13.55 0.47
CA HIS A 28 -8.29 -13.21 0.13
C HIS A 28 -8.05 -11.68 0.04
N ASN A 29 -9.12 -10.90 -0.09
CA ASN A 29 -9.04 -9.44 -0.28
C ASN A 29 -9.11 -8.65 1.04
N GLY A 30 -9.34 -9.32 2.17
CA GLY A 30 -9.60 -8.64 3.46
C GLY A 30 -8.49 -7.70 3.93
N LYS A 31 -7.22 -7.91 3.52
CA LYS A 31 -6.13 -6.95 3.84
C LYS A 31 -6.32 -5.63 3.08
N VAL A 32 -6.65 -5.70 1.80
CA VAL A 32 -6.89 -4.54 0.93
C VAL A 32 -8.11 -3.78 1.41
N GLU A 33 -9.21 -4.49 1.67
CA GLU A 33 -10.46 -3.89 2.16
C GLU A 33 -10.28 -3.17 3.50
N ARG A 34 -9.55 -3.76 4.45
CA ARG A 34 -9.24 -3.10 5.72
C ARG A 34 -8.34 -1.87 5.54
N SER A 35 -7.41 -1.90 4.59
CA SER A 35 -6.58 -0.73 4.27
C SER A 35 -7.44 0.40 3.73
N HIS A 36 -8.26 0.12 2.72
CA HIS A 36 -9.15 1.13 2.14
C HIS A 36 -10.13 1.72 3.15
N ARG A 37 -10.69 0.89 4.03
CA ARG A 37 -11.56 1.38 5.10
C ARG A 37 -10.82 2.35 6.04
N LYS A 38 -9.58 2.03 6.45
CA LYS A 38 -8.78 2.93 7.28
C LYS A 38 -8.42 4.23 6.56
N ASP A 39 -8.05 4.16 5.29
CA ASP A 39 -7.72 5.35 4.50
C ASP A 39 -8.95 6.24 4.34
N ASN A 40 -10.14 5.64 4.19
CA ASN A 40 -11.39 6.38 4.18
C ASN A 40 -11.66 7.06 5.52
N GLU A 41 -11.58 6.33 6.64
CA GLU A 41 -11.80 6.85 7.99
C GLU A 41 -10.83 7.99 8.36
N ARG A 42 -9.59 7.94 7.88
CA ARG A 42 -8.50 8.84 8.32
C ARG A 42 -8.16 9.97 7.36
N PHE A 43 -8.42 9.78 6.06
CA PHE A 43 -8.02 10.73 5.03
C PHE A 43 -9.21 11.18 4.20
N TYR A 44 -9.86 10.26 3.47
CA TYR A 44 -10.88 10.67 2.50
C TYR A 44 -12.14 11.27 3.14
N ALA A 45 -12.60 10.77 4.29
CA ALA A 45 -13.80 11.27 4.94
C ALA A 45 -13.58 12.57 5.72
N THR A 46 -12.34 12.94 6.02
CA THR A 46 -12.00 14.09 6.88
C THR A 46 -11.40 15.27 6.12
N HIS A 47 -11.00 15.09 4.86
CA HIS A 47 -10.36 16.12 4.04
C HIS A 47 -11.25 16.54 2.87
N THR A 48 -11.15 17.81 2.51
CA THR A 48 -11.68 18.35 1.26
C THR A 48 -10.51 18.69 0.33
N PHE A 49 -10.73 18.55 -0.97
CA PHE A 49 -9.71 18.78 -2.00
C PHE A 49 -10.26 19.75 -3.04
N TYR A 50 -9.47 20.77 -3.36
CA TYR A 50 -9.89 21.80 -4.32
C TYR A 50 -9.48 21.47 -5.77
N SER A 51 -8.54 20.54 -5.95
CA SER A 51 -8.11 20.01 -7.24
C SER A 51 -7.45 18.64 -7.06
N PHE A 52 -7.21 17.93 -8.17
CA PHE A 52 -6.46 16.67 -8.14
C PHE A 52 -4.99 16.87 -7.70
N GLU A 53 -4.38 17.98 -8.09
CA GLU A 53 -3.02 18.31 -7.67
C GLU A 53 -2.96 18.54 -6.16
N ASP A 54 -3.97 19.25 -5.63
CA ASP A 54 -4.10 19.47 -4.19
C ASP A 54 -4.29 18.15 -3.42
N PHE A 55 -5.20 17.31 -3.90
CA PHE A 55 -5.37 15.95 -3.41
C PHE A 55 -4.05 15.16 -3.38
N SER A 56 -3.31 15.16 -4.48
CA SER A 56 -2.03 14.44 -4.59
C SER A 56 -1.01 14.91 -3.55
N ARG A 57 -0.91 16.24 -3.35
CA ARG A 57 -0.02 16.84 -2.36
C ARG A 57 -0.42 16.49 -0.93
N GLN A 58 -1.70 16.62 -0.60
CA GLN A 58 -2.23 16.26 0.71
C GLN A 58 -2.02 14.76 1.00
N LEU A 59 -2.29 13.89 0.02
CA LEU A 59 -2.09 12.45 0.13
C LEU A 59 -0.63 12.08 0.35
N GLN A 60 0.30 12.75 -0.34
CA GLN A 60 1.73 12.53 -0.13
C GLN A 60 2.17 12.88 1.29
N VAL A 61 1.69 14.00 1.83
CA VAL A 61 1.99 14.42 3.20
C VAL A 61 1.43 13.42 4.21
N TYR A 62 0.15 13.03 4.07
CA TYR A 62 -0.51 12.04 4.91
C TYR A 62 0.23 10.69 4.89
N ASN A 63 0.51 10.16 3.70
CA ASN A 63 1.21 8.88 3.55
C ASN A 63 2.58 8.92 4.22
N ARG A 64 3.32 10.02 4.10
CA ARG A 64 4.64 10.16 4.73
C ARG A 64 4.53 10.28 6.25
N ARG A 65 3.73 11.22 6.76
CA ARG A 65 3.73 11.60 8.18
C ARG A 65 2.86 10.68 9.03
N ASP A 66 1.62 10.46 8.62
CA ASP A 66 0.59 9.85 9.45
C ASP A 66 0.52 8.33 9.28
N TYR A 67 0.94 7.81 8.13
CA TYR A 67 0.96 6.37 7.88
C TYR A 67 2.37 5.77 7.99
N ASN A 68 3.30 6.18 7.12
CA ASN A 68 4.61 5.52 6.99
C ASN A 68 5.56 5.76 8.17
N LEU A 69 5.43 6.90 8.87
CA LEU A 69 6.25 7.25 10.03
C LEU A 69 5.57 6.97 11.37
N PHE A 70 4.30 6.56 11.38
CA PHE A 70 3.55 6.33 12.60
C PHE A 70 3.79 4.92 13.17
N PRO A 71 4.26 4.79 14.43
CA PRO A 71 4.36 3.53 15.14
C PRO A 71 3.02 2.79 15.25
N MET A 72 2.98 1.50 14.92
CA MET A 72 1.75 0.73 15.04
C MET A 72 1.95 -0.59 15.79
N ARG A 73 0.99 -0.92 16.66
CA ARG A 73 1.00 -2.12 17.49
C ARG A 73 1.27 -3.43 16.70
N PRO A 74 0.68 -3.66 15.50
CA PRO A 74 0.96 -4.88 14.74
C PRO A 74 2.40 -5.00 14.22
N LEU A 75 3.18 -3.93 14.28
CA LEU A 75 4.58 -3.87 13.86
C LEU A 75 5.53 -3.78 15.07
N GLY A 76 5.13 -4.30 16.23
CA GLY A 76 5.94 -4.20 17.45
C GLY A 76 6.17 -2.75 17.88
N TRP A 77 5.20 -1.86 17.63
CA TRP A 77 5.33 -0.41 17.82
C TRP A 77 6.44 0.25 16.99
N LYS A 78 6.82 -0.35 15.86
CA LYS A 78 7.64 0.29 14.82
C LYS A 78 6.75 0.93 13.76
N SER A 79 7.31 1.90 13.03
CA SER A 79 6.66 2.47 11.85
C SER A 79 6.85 1.57 10.63
N PRO A 80 5.95 1.61 9.63
CA PRO A 80 6.13 0.89 8.36
C PRO A 80 7.47 1.21 7.69
N GLN A 81 7.90 2.47 7.74
CA GLN A 81 9.19 2.88 7.17
C GLN A 81 10.36 2.23 7.92
N THR A 82 10.29 2.14 9.26
CA THR A 82 11.32 1.46 10.06
C THR A 82 11.42 -0.01 9.68
N VAL A 83 10.29 -0.72 9.64
CA VAL A 83 10.25 -2.15 9.29
C VAL A 83 10.79 -2.38 7.88
N LEU A 84 10.47 -1.51 6.91
CA LEU A 84 11.01 -1.59 5.56
C LEU A 84 12.54 -1.41 5.54
N LYS A 85 13.07 -0.42 6.27
CA LYS A 85 14.51 -0.18 6.38
C LYS A 85 15.25 -1.38 6.99
N GLU A 86 14.70 -1.94 8.07
CA GLU A 86 15.23 -3.14 8.72
C GLU A 86 15.22 -4.34 7.76
N PHE A 87 14.11 -4.57 7.06
CA PHE A 87 14.00 -5.65 6.09
C PHE A 87 15.04 -5.55 4.97
N ILE A 88 15.23 -4.35 4.41
CA ILE A 88 16.23 -4.12 3.35
C ILE A 88 17.65 -4.37 3.85
N LYS A 89 17.94 -4.01 5.11
CA LYS A 89 19.27 -4.15 5.72
C LYS A 89 19.57 -5.59 6.14
N GLU A 90 18.62 -6.26 6.79
CA GLU A 90 18.82 -7.54 7.46
C GLU A 90 18.26 -8.74 6.67
N GLY A 91 17.47 -8.51 5.62
CA GLY A 91 16.82 -9.55 4.80
C GLY A 91 15.62 -10.24 5.48
N VAL A 92 15.31 -9.88 6.72
CA VAL A 92 14.19 -10.43 7.50
C VAL A 92 13.48 -9.32 8.28
N THR A 93 12.18 -9.48 8.50
CA THR A 93 11.39 -8.59 9.36
C THR A 93 11.28 -9.21 10.75
N TYR A 94 11.91 -8.61 11.76
CA TYR A 94 11.67 -8.92 13.16
C TYR A 94 10.54 -8.02 13.67
N VAL A 95 9.32 -8.57 13.67
CA VAL A 95 8.10 -7.90 14.13
C VAL A 95 7.53 -8.66 15.31
#